data_AF-A0AAI9WZK7-F1
#
_entry.id   AF-A0AAI9WZK7-F1
#
_cell.length_a   1.000
_cell.length_b   1.000
_cell.length_c   1.000
_cell.angle_alpha   90.00
_cell.angle_beta   90.00
_cell.angle_gamma   90.00
#
_symmetry.space_group_name_H-M   'P 1'
#
loop_
_entity.id
_entity.type
_entity.pdbx_description
1 polymer ?
#
loop_
_entity_poly.entity_id
_entity_poly.type
_entity_poly.pdbx_seq_one_letter_code
_entity_poly.pdbx_strand_id
1 'polypeptide(L)'
;MPIYLIRRAELASVIVFTVLDVFVLLTISLLFIRCVLNLAKGMTQIEVWEWERLESQFHSRRLWMQIRSNYEKVFGKKLPKLSTWTNATLEEEDVDEEEVEVDEEDEVEEEKEKKEYPPEWSESELDAEAKDKRKEGKDSDIHLQESPKRSSSSENLNKETEPTVVPTNFTIDDIIFPYDYGVYGNLKAALGSPLFWLIPWKGSRRNGYDMELSKDYKEYDQLGLPWPPDGCYKELSVGDQFHIKRSQWQNDMGEGLNDFGVETDVEDDEEQ
;
A
#
# COMPACT_ATOMS: atom_id res chain seq x y z
N MET A 1 -35.04 -10.33 51.70
CA MET A 1 -35.61 -9.01 52.03
C MET A 1 -37.07 -8.97 51.60
N PRO A 2 -37.97 -8.31 52.35
CA PRO A 2 -39.38 -8.22 51.98
C PRO A 2 -39.58 -7.50 50.63
N ILE A 3 -40.41 -8.08 49.75
CA ILE A 3 -40.68 -7.60 48.37
C ILE A 3 -41.25 -6.18 48.33
N TYR A 4 -41.93 -5.73 49.39
CA TYR A 4 -42.56 -4.41 49.43
C TYR A 4 -41.58 -3.23 49.62
N LEU A 5 -40.29 -3.48 49.88
CA LEU A 5 -39.28 -2.43 50.06
C LEU A 5 -38.63 -1.98 48.74
N ILE A 6 -38.82 -2.71 47.64
CA ILE A 6 -38.22 -2.38 46.34
C ILE A 6 -39.05 -1.29 45.66
N ARG A 7 -38.41 -0.18 45.30
CA ARG A 7 -39.09 0.90 44.57
C ARG A 7 -39.35 0.44 43.13
N ARG A 8 -40.54 0.72 42.59
CA ARG A 8 -40.91 0.33 41.21
C ARG A 8 -39.94 0.90 40.16
N ALA A 9 -39.40 2.09 40.39
CA ALA A 9 -38.42 2.72 39.51
C ALA A 9 -37.10 1.93 39.47
N GLU A 10 -36.66 1.38 40.60
CA GLU A 10 -35.44 0.54 40.67
C GLU A 10 -35.65 -0.74 39.86
N LEU A 11 -36.80 -1.43 40.06
CA LEU A 11 -37.14 -2.62 39.29
C LEU A 11 -37.17 -2.36 37.78
N ALA A 12 -37.81 -1.26 37.36
CA ALA A 12 -37.86 -0.86 35.95
C ALA A 12 -36.46 -0.58 35.38
N SER A 13 -35.60 0.10 36.14
CA SER A 13 -34.22 0.39 35.73
C SER A 13 -33.41 -0.89 35.52
N VAL A 14 -33.55 -1.88 36.42
CA VAL A 14 -32.83 -3.15 36.32
C VAL A 14 -33.26 -3.93 35.07
N ILE A 15 -34.56 -3.95 34.75
CA ILE A 15 -35.07 -4.62 33.55
C ILE A 15 -34.49 -3.97 32.28
N VAL A 16 -34.49 -2.64 32.20
CA VAL A 16 -33.94 -1.91 31.05
C VAL A 16 -32.44 -2.13 30.91
N PHE A 17 -31.67 -2.01 32.00
CA PHE A 17 -30.23 -2.25 31.97
C PHE A 17 -29.89 -3.70 31.62
N THR A 18 -30.67 -4.68 32.10
CA THR A 18 -30.45 -6.09 31.76
C THR A 18 -30.62 -6.33 30.26
N VAL A 19 -31.63 -5.72 29.64
CA VAL A 19 -31.83 -5.84 28.17
C VAL A 19 -30.68 -5.18 27.41
N LEU A 20 -30.22 -4.00 27.85
CA LEU A 20 -29.07 -3.32 27.26
C LEU A 20 -27.77 -4.13 27.41
N ASP A 21 -27.51 -4.68 28.60
CA ASP A 21 -26.34 -5.49 28.88
C ASP A 21 -26.32 -6.77 28.02
N VAL A 22 -27.48 -7.42 27.86
CA VAL A 22 -27.63 -8.58 26.96
C VAL A 22 -27.35 -8.19 25.51
N PHE A 23 -27.85 -7.04 25.06
CA PHE A 23 -27.57 -6.55 23.71
C PHE A 23 -26.08 -6.28 23.49
N VAL A 24 -25.42 -5.58 24.41
CA VAL A 24 -23.97 -5.33 24.35
C VAL A 24 -23.20 -6.64 24.36
N LEU A 25 -23.52 -7.56 25.27
CA LEU A 25 -22.87 -8.88 25.35
C LEU A 25 -23.05 -9.66 24.05
N LEU A 26 -24.24 -9.62 23.43
CA LEU A 26 -24.51 -10.27 22.15
C LEU A 26 -23.63 -9.68 21.04
N THR A 27 -23.53 -8.35 20.92
CA THR A 27 -22.69 -7.73 19.88
C THR A 27 -21.21 -8.08 20.03
N ILE A 28 -20.67 -8.03 21.25
CA ILE A 28 -19.30 -8.44 21.56
C ILE A 28 -19.11 -9.94 21.27
N SER A 29 -20.08 -10.79 21.62
CA SER A 29 -20.02 -12.22 21.38
C SER A 29 -20.00 -12.56 19.89
N LEU A 30 -20.75 -11.84 19.05
CA LEU A 30 -20.72 -12.04 17.59
C LEU A 30 -19.36 -11.70 17.00
N LEU A 31 -18.76 -10.58 17.43
CA LEU A 31 -17.39 -10.21 17.02
C LEU A 31 -16.37 -11.24 17.50
N PHE A 32 -16.50 -11.71 18.74
CA PHE A 32 -15.66 -12.76 19.30
C PHE A 32 -15.77 -14.07 18.51
N ILE A 33 -16.98 -14.51 18.17
CA ILE A 33 -17.20 -15.72 17.35
C ILE A 33 -16.55 -15.55 15.98
N ARG A 34 -16.71 -14.41 15.32
CA ARG A 34 -16.05 -14.14 14.03
C ARG A 34 -14.53 -14.22 14.17
N CYS A 35 -13.97 -13.62 15.22
CA CYS A 35 -12.54 -13.69 15.50
C CYS A 35 -12.06 -15.13 15.72
N VAL A 36 -12.82 -15.94 16.47
CA VAL A 36 -12.49 -17.36 16.73
C VAL A 36 -12.58 -18.21 15.45
N LEU A 37 -13.59 -17.98 14.60
CA LEU A 37 -13.72 -18.69 13.32
C LEU A 37 -12.59 -18.37 12.36
N ASN A 38 -12.16 -17.10 12.29
CA ASN A 38 -11.02 -16.69 11.49
C ASN A 38 -9.73 -17.32 12.03
N LEU A 39 -9.52 -17.25 13.34
CA LEU A 39 -8.38 -17.90 14.00
C LEU A 39 -8.35 -19.42 13.73
N ALA A 40 -9.50 -20.09 13.70
CA ALA A 40 -9.60 -21.51 13.38
C ALA A 40 -9.23 -21.83 11.92
N LYS A 41 -9.44 -20.89 10.99
CA LYS A 41 -8.96 -21.01 9.60
C LYS A 41 -7.46 -20.74 9.45
N GLY A 42 -6.81 -20.23 10.50
CA GLY A 42 -5.41 -19.85 10.48
C GLY A 42 -5.17 -18.37 10.23
N MET A 43 -6.16 -17.64 9.73
CA MET A 43 -6.03 -16.24 9.36
C MET A 43 -6.34 -15.31 10.52
N THR A 44 -5.58 -14.22 10.64
CA THR A 44 -5.91 -13.16 11.61
C THR A 44 -7.07 -12.28 11.11
N GLN A 45 -7.74 -11.54 12.00
CA GLN A 45 -8.82 -10.64 11.58
C GLN A 45 -8.32 -9.52 10.65
N ILE A 46 -7.10 -9.02 10.88
CA ILE A 46 -6.48 -7.99 10.05
C ILE A 46 -6.18 -8.56 8.66
N GLU A 47 -5.66 -9.78 8.59
CA GLU A 47 -5.38 -10.47 7.33
C GLU A 47 -6.63 -10.71 6.50
N VAL A 48 -7.73 -11.16 7.12
CA VAL A 48 -9.01 -11.32 6.41
C VAL A 48 -9.48 -9.99 5.83
N TRP A 49 -9.35 -8.90 6.60
CA TRP A 49 -9.73 -7.57 6.10
C TRP A 49 -8.82 -7.07 4.98
N GLU A 50 -7.51 -7.27 5.09
CA GLU A 50 -6.56 -6.91 4.03
C GLU A 50 -6.77 -7.75 2.77
N TRP A 51 -7.09 -9.03 2.91
CA TRP A 51 -7.41 -9.90 1.79
C TRP A 51 -8.73 -9.48 1.12
N GLU A 52 -9.80 -9.23 1.89
CA GLU A 52 -11.07 -8.67 1.38
C GLU A 52 -10.83 -7.33 0.64
N ARG A 53 -9.95 -6.48 1.17
CA ARG A 53 -9.54 -5.21 0.53
C ARG A 53 -8.82 -5.45 -0.78
N LEU A 54 -7.77 -6.28 -0.78
CA LEU A 54 -6.98 -6.61 -1.97
C LEU A 54 -7.84 -7.26 -3.04
N GLU A 55 -8.71 -8.19 -2.68
CA GLU A 55 -9.65 -8.84 -3.60
C GLU A 55 -10.56 -7.81 -4.28
N SER A 56 -11.13 -6.88 -3.51
CA SER A 56 -11.98 -5.83 -4.05
C SER A 56 -11.26 -4.87 -5.01
N GLN A 57 -9.96 -4.65 -4.78
CA GLN A 57 -9.12 -3.74 -5.57
C GLN A 57 -8.28 -4.47 -6.63
N PHE A 58 -8.26 -5.80 -6.65
CA PHE A 58 -7.36 -6.60 -7.48
C PHE A 58 -7.57 -6.33 -8.97
N HIS A 59 -8.80 -6.04 -9.38
CA HIS A 59 -9.12 -5.70 -10.76
C HIS A 59 -8.98 -4.21 -11.09
N SER A 60 -8.71 -3.36 -10.10
CA SER A 60 -8.56 -1.92 -10.30
C SER A 60 -7.24 -1.58 -10.98
N ARG A 61 -7.31 -0.75 -12.04
CA ARG A 61 -6.11 -0.22 -12.74
C ARG A 61 -5.18 0.51 -11.78
N ARG A 62 -5.76 1.20 -10.80
CA ARG A 62 -5.04 1.96 -9.79
C ARG A 62 -4.07 1.11 -8.98
N LEU A 63 -4.53 -0.02 -8.44
CA LEU A 63 -3.72 -0.91 -7.62
C LEU A 63 -2.47 -1.37 -8.40
N TRP A 64 -2.67 -1.78 -9.65
CA TRP A 64 -1.57 -2.25 -10.49
C TRP A 64 -0.63 -1.14 -10.95
N MET A 65 -1.11 0.08 -11.16
CA MET A 65 -0.23 1.22 -11.41
C MET A 65 0.68 1.49 -10.21
N GLN A 66 0.15 1.42 -8.98
CA GLN A 66 0.92 1.58 -7.75
C GLN A 66 1.93 0.43 -7.57
N ILE A 67 1.51 -0.82 -7.72
CA ILE A 67 2.39 -1.99 -7.62
C ILE A 67 3.52 -1.90 -8.66
N ARG A 68 3.23 -1.53 -9.91
CA ARG A 68 4.24 -1.36 -10.97
C ARG A 68 5.23 -0.25 -10.64
N SER A 69 4.73 0.90 -10.18
CA SER A 69 5.59 2.02 -9.76
C SER A 69 6.51 1.61 -8.61
N ASN A 70 5.97 0.90 -7.60
CA ASN A 70 6.75 0.41 -6.47
C ASN A 70 7.78 -0.65 -6.91
N TYR A 71 7.40 -1.55 -7.81
CA TYR A 71 8.30 -2.55 -8.39
C TYR A 71 9.46 -1.91 -9.15
N GLU A 72 9.17 -0.91 -9.97
CA GLU A 72 10.19 -0.14 -10.69
C GLU A 72 11.11 0.63 -9.74
N LYS A 73 10.56 1.23 -8.67
CA LYS A 73 11.34 1.92 -7.63
C LYS A 73 12.29 0.96 -6.88
N VAL A 74 11.82 -0.23 -6.50
CA VAL A 74 12.60 -1.19 -5.69
C VAL A 74 13.65 -1.94 -6.52
N PHE A 75 13.28 -2.38 -7.74
CA PHE A 75 14.13 -3.25 -8.56
C PHE A 75 14.80 -2.54 -9.75
N GLY A 76 14.40 -1.31 -10.09
CA GLY A 76 14.89 -0.59 -11.27
C GLY A 76 14.50 -1.25 -12.60
N LYS A 77 13.51 -2.15 -12.59
CA LYS A 77 13.03 -2.90 -13.76
C LYS A 77 11.50 -2.78 -13.85
N LYS A 78 10.96 -2.77 -15.07
CA LYS A 78 9.51 -2.79 -15.29
C LYS A 78 8.92 -4.16 -14.97
N LEU A 79 7.75 -4.18 -14.32
CA LEU A 79 7.01 -5.41 -14.04
C LEU A 79 6.61 -6.11 -15.36
N PRO A 80 6.75 -7.44 -15.48
CA PRO A 80 6.33 -8.15 -16.68
C PRO A 80 4.81 -8.01 -16.94
N LYS A 81 4.42 -8.15 -18.21
CA LYS A 81 2.99 -8.17 -18.59
C LYS A 81 2.36 -9.45 -18.02
N LEU A 82 1.46 -9.29 -17.06
CA LEU A 82 0.72 -10.38 -16.42
C LEU A 82 -0.50 -10.75 -17.28
N SER A 83 -0.69 -12.03 -17.58
CA SER A 83 -1.78 -12.50 -18.45
C SER A 83 -3.16 -12.41 -17.77
N THR A 84 -3.16 -12.46 -16.44
CA THR A 84 -4.37 -12.41 -15.60
C THR A 84 -5.02 -11.03 -15.56
N TRP A 85 -4.27 -9.98 -15.87
CA TRP A 85 -4.76 -8.59 -15.81
C TRP A 85 -4.98 -7.94 -17.19
N THR A 86 -4.57 -8.58 -18.29
CA THR A 86 -4.57 -7.96 -19.64
C THR A 86 -5.91 -7.94 -20.40
N ASN A 87 -7.03 -8.41 -19.85
CA ASN A 87 -8.21 -8.71 -20.68
C ASN A 87 -9.30 -7.63 -20.81
N ALA A 88 -9.13 -6.36 -20.38
CA ALA A 88 -10.28 -5.45 -20.45
C ALA A 88 -10.07 -4.00 -20.91
N THR A 89 -8.88 -3.38 -20.86
CA THR A 89 -8.85 -1.91 -21.04
C THR A 89 -7.58 -1.30 -21.61
N LEU A 90 -6.55 -2.09 -21.94
CA LEU A 90 -5.25 -1.55 -22.40
C LEU A 90 -4.97 -1.73 -23.89
N GLU A 91 -5.82 -2.44 -24.65
CA GLU A 91 -5.69 -2.46 -26.11
C GLU A 91 -6.22 -1.17 -26.78
N GLU A 92 -6.72 -0.18 -26.02
CA GLU A 92 -7.24 1.09 -26.57
C GLU A 92 -6.35 2.33 -26.33
N GLU A 93 -5.24 2.24 -25.57
CA GLU A 93 -4.38 3.41 -25.28
C GLU A 93 -2.94 3.32 -25.80
N ASP A 94 -2.54 2.21 -26.42
CA ASP A 94 -1.40 2.20 -27.36
C ASP A 94 -1.89 2.69 -28.75
N VAL A 95 -2.81 3.66 -28.80
CA VAL A 95 -2.96 4.53 -29.97
C VAL A 95 -1.68 5.34 -29.96
N ASP A 96 -0.83 4.98 -30.92
CA ASP A 96 0.42 5.63 -31.23
C ASP A 96 0.33 7.14 -30.96
N GLU A 97 1.38 7.69 -30.36
CA GLU A 97 1.81 9.06 -30.63
C GLU A 97 2.12 9.19 -32.15
N GLU A 98 1.14 8.92 -33.01
CA GLU A 98 1.12 9.42 -34.37
C GLU A 98 1.12 10.93 -34.21
N GLU A 99 2.29 11.50 -34.46
CA GLU A 99 2.51 12.90 -34.76
C GLU A 99 1.27 13.45 -35.47
N VAL A 100 0.46 14.21 -34.74
CA VAL A 100 -0.51 15.09 -35.37
C VAL A 100 0.33 16.12 -36.11
N GLU A 101 0.64 15.83 -37.38
CA GLU A 101 1.03 16.84 -38.34
C GLU A 101 -0.11 17.87 -38.32
N VAL A 102 0.17 19.00 -37.67
CA VAL A 102 -0.68 20.17 -37.70
C VAL A 102 -0.60 20.70 -39.13
N ASP A 103 -1.55 20.27 -39.96
CA ASP A 103 -1.82 20.92 -41.24
C ASP A 103 -2.27 22.37 -40.93
N GLU A 104 -1.32 23.29 -41.09
CA GLU A 104 -1.58 24.72 -41.22
C GLU A 104 -2.43 24.92 -42.48
N GLU A 105 -3.76 25.04 -42.33
CA GLU A 105 -4.64 25.84 -43.20
C GLU A 105 -6.09 25.65 -42.72
N ASP A 106 -6.62 26.64 -42.01
CA ASP A 106 -7.90 27.27 -42.36
C ASP A 106 -8.23 28.43 -41.40
N GLU A 107 -8.13 29.63 -41.95
CA GLU A 107 -8.72 30.86 -41.42
C GLU A 107 -10.24 30.73 -41.39
N VAL A 108 -10.85 30.76 -40.20
CA VAL A 108 -12.24 31.19 -40.05
C VAL A 108 -12.38 32.10 -38.83
N GLU A 109 -12.79 33.33 -39.11
CA GLU A 109 -13.15 34.39 -38.18
C GLU A 109 -14.39 34.06 -37.31
N GLU A 110 -14.57 34.87 -36.26
CA GLU A 110 -15.72 34.98 -35.31
C GLU A 110 -15.68 34.04 -34.09
N GLU A 111 -15.92 34.45 -32.84
CA GLU A 111 -16.28 35.73 -32.24
C GLU A 111 -15.85 35.70 -30.76
N LYS A 112 -15.48 36.86 -30.21
CA LYS A 112 -14.91 37.03 -28.87
C LYS A 112 -15.97 36.95 -27.77
N GLU A 113 -15.87 35.97 -26.87
CA GLU A 113 -16.43 36.08 -25.51
C GLU A 113 -15.28 36.07 -24.49
N LYS A 114 -14.96 37.26 -23.96
CA LYS A 114 -13.89 37.48 -22.97
C LYS A 114 -14.33 36.96 -21.60
N LYS A 115 -13.59 36.01 -21.03
CA LYS A 115 -13.45 35.87 -19.57
C LYS A 115 -12.02 36.25 -19.18
N GLU A 116 -11.91 37.31 -18.40
CA GLU A 116 -10.68 37.83 -17.82
C GLU A 116 -10.08 36.77 -16.87
N TYR A 117 -8.85 36.35 -17.17
CA TYR A 117 -7.92 35.83 -16.17
C TYR A 117 -6.89 36.93 -15.86
N PRO A 118 -6.47 37.09 -14.59
CA PRO A 118 -5.42 38.03 -14.21
C PRO A 118 -4.04 37.53 -14.67
N PRO A 119 -3.08 38.44 -14.90
CA PRO A 119 -1.85 38.16 -15.62
C PRO A 119 -0.83 37.39 -14.76
N GLU A 120 -0.21 36.41 -15.42
CA GLU A 120 1.09 35.83 -15.12
C GLU A 120 2.11 36.92 -14.76
N TRP A 121 2.83 36.69 -13.66
CA TRP A 121 4.03 37.44 -13.34
C TRP A 121 5.16 36.99 -14.27
N SER A 122 5.70 37.97 -14.97
CA SER A 122 6.82 37.87 -15.89
C SER A 122 8.09 37.38 -15.20
N GLU A 123 8.74 36.40 -15.82
CA GLU A 123 10.15 36.12 -15.66
C GLU A 123 10.99 37.37 -15.98
N SER A 124 11.73 37.86 -14.99
CA SER A 124 12.95 38.63 -15.23
C SER A 124 13.85 38.64 -14.00
N GLU A 125 15.05 38.10 -14.20
CA GLU A 125 16.30 38.46 -13.52
C GLU A 125 16.39 38.24 -12.00
N LEU A 126 17.16 37.23 -11.60
CA LEU A 126 18.22 37.42 -10.59
C LEU A 126 19.37 36.43 -10.79
N ASP A 127 20.56 36.96 -10.53
CA ASP A 127 21.84 36.63 -11.15
C ASP A 127 22.58 35.41 -10.59
N ALA A 128 23.60 35.05 -11.37
CA ALA A 128 24.63 34.06 -11.15
C ALA A 128 25.57 34.33 -9.96
N GLU A 129 25.89 33.27 -9.20
CA GLU A 129 27.17 32.96 -8.53
C GLU A 129 26.90 31.66 -7.71
N ALA A 130 27.67 30.57 -7.73
CA ALA A 130 29.11 30.46 -7.68
C ALA A 130 29.59 29.10 -8.20
N LYS A 131 30.79 29.11 -8.79
CA LYS A 131 31.62 27.94 -9.08
C LYS A 131 32.41 27.52 -7.83
N ASP A 132 32.84 26.26 -7.87
CA ASP A 132 34.16 25.76 -7.40
C ASP A 132 34.26 25.17 -5.97
N LYS A 133 34.32 23.83 -5.91
CA LYS A 133 35.35 22.99 -5.24
C LYS A 133 34.92 21.52 -5.29
N ARG A 134 35.47 20.66 -6.18
CA ARG A 134 36.69 19.83 -6.01
C ARG A 134 36.75 19.05 -4.67
N LYS A 135 36.53 17.71 -4.68
CA LYS A 135 37.58 16.65 -4.73
C LYS A 135 37.14 15.31 -4.10
N GLU A 136 37.39 14.25 -4.87
CA GLU A 136 38.05 12.98 -4.52
C GLU A 136 37.52 12.12 -3.35
N GLY A 137 36.96 10.97 -3.74
CA GLY A 137 37.52 9.66 -3.40
C GLY A 137 36.89 8.91 -2.24
N LYS A 138 36.36 7.69 -2.50
CA LYS A 138 37.00 6.46 -2.00
C LYS A 138 36.38 5.19 -2.59
N ASP A 139 37.28 4.34 -3.07
CA ASP A 139 37.08 2.95 -3.45
C ASP A 139 36.55 2.10 -2.28
N SER A 140 35.67 1.15 -2.58
CA SER A 140 35.61 -0.10 -1.83
C SER A 140 35.14 -1.24 -2.73
N ASP A 141 36.10 -2.12 -2.99
CA ASP A 141 36.00 -3.42 -3.66
C ASP A 141 34.88 -4.30 -3.10
N ILE A 142 34.04 -4.86 -3.97
CA ILE A 142 33.26 -6.05 -3.66
C ILE A 142 33.47 -7.11 -4.75
N HIS A 143 33.74 -8.29 -4.22
CA HIS A 143 34.37 -9.47 -4.79
C HIS A 143 33.52 -10.14 -5.89
N LEU A 144 34.02 -10.17 -7.13
CA LEU A 144 33.56 -11.10 -8.17
C LEU A 144 33.96 -12.53 -7.77
N GLN A 145 33.02 -13.47 -7.83
CA GLN A 145 33.30 -14.90 -7.95
C GLN A 145 32.95 -15.38 -9.37
N GLU A 146 33.89 -16.10 -9.98
CA GLU A 146 33.79 -16.67 -11.31
C GLU A 146 33.13 -18.07 -11.32
N SER A 147 32.15 -18.25 -12.23
CA SER A 147 31.98 -19.34 -13.24
C SER A 147 31.83 -20.82 -12.81
N PRO A 148 31.00 -21.66 -13.52
CA PRO A 148 31.39 -22.15 -14.86
C PRO A 148 30.29 -22.44 -15.92
N LYS A 149 30.63 -22.04 -17.16
CA LYS A 149 30.56 -22.74 -18.47
C LYS A 149 29.41 -23.73 -18.82
N ARG A 150 28.49 -23.21 -19.65
CA ARG A 150 28.14 -23.59 -21.06
C ARG A 150 28.26 -25.07 -21.51
N SER A 151 27.14 -25.65 -21.95
CA SER A 151 27.08 -26.61 -23.07
C SER A 151 26.00 -26.18 -24.07
N SER A 152 26.34 -26.20 -25.34
CA SER A 152 25.59 -25.72 -26.51
C SER A 152 24.73 -26.79 -27.20
N SER A 153 23.76 -26.32 -28.00
CA SER A 153 22.94 -26.96 -29.08
C SER A 153 21.46 -27.02 -28.66
N SER A 154 20.48 -26.45 -29.35
CA SER A 154 20.33 -26.04 -30.75
C SER A 154 19.20 -25.00 -30.92
N GLU A 155 19.28 -24.24 -32.01
CA GLU A 155 18.51 -23.07 -32.44
C GLU A 155 16.97 -23.26 -32.54
N ASN A 156 16.19 -22.27 -32.07
CA ASN A 156 15.20 -21.52 -32.87
C ASN A 156 14.56 -20.36 -32.06
N LEU A 157 14.30 -19.24 -32.74
CA LEU A 157 13.86 -17.92 -32.27
C LEU A 157 12.91 -17.91 -31.05
N ASN A 158 13.29 -17.16 -30.02
CA ASN A 158 12.43 -16.17 -29.36
C ASN A 158 13.30 -15.22 -28.51
N LYS A 159 12.97 -13.93 -28.54
CA LYS A 159 13.60 -12.84 -27.77
C LYS A 159 13.80 -13.30 -26.31
N GLU A 160 15.03 -13.55 -25.89
CA GLU A 160 15.36 -13.91 -24.51
C GLU A 160 15.13 -12.69 -23.61
N THR A 161 13.89 -12.50 -23.18
CA THR A 161 13.59 -11.79 -21.94
C THR A 161 14.36 -12.51 -20.84
N GLU A 162 15.20 -11.78 -20.10
CA GLU A 162 15.79 -12.28 -18.86
C GLU A 162 14.72 -13.01 -18.03
N PRO A 163 15.05 -14.10 -17.31
CA PRO A 163 14.08 -14.80 -16.49
C PRO A 163 13.46 -13.80 -15.50
N THR A 164 12.23 -13.39 -15.78
CA THR A 164 11.49 -12.49 -14.90
C THR A 164 11.16 -13.29 -13.64
N VAL A 165 11.52 -12.75 -12.48
CA VAL A 165 11.26 -13.40 -11.18
C VAL A 165 9.77 -13.67 -10.98
N VAL A 166 8.92 -12.80 -11.56
CA VAL A 166 7.47 -12.90 -11.48
C VAL A 166 6.92 -13.73 -12.66
N PRO A 167 6.13 -14.78 -12.41
CA PRO A 167 5.50 -15.59 -13.44
C PRO A 167 4.38 -14.82 -14.16
N THR A 168 4.10 -15.19 -15.41
CA THR A 168 3.05 -14.54 -16.21
C THR A 168 1.64 -14.85 -15.71
N ASN A 169 1.45 -16.00 -15.05
CA ASN A 169 0.19 -16.49 -14.50
C ASN A 169 -0.04 -16.07 -13.04
N PHE A 170 0.39 -14.86 -12.67
CA PHE A 170 0.25 -14.32 -11.32
C PHE A 170 -1.21 -14.15 -10.91
N THR A 171 -1.62 -14.73 -9.79
CA THR A 171 -2.97 -14.64 -9.23
C THR A 171 -2.99 -13.86 -7.91
N ILE A 172 -4.18 -13.59 -7.39
CA ILE A 172 -4.33 -12.98 -6.06
C ILE A 172 -3.71 -13.84 -4.95
N ASP A 173 -3.71 -15.16 -5.12
CA ASP A 173 -3.15 -16.11 -4.14
C ASP A 173 -1.62 -16.03 -4.05
N ASP A 174 -0.96 -15.47 -5.07
CA ASP A 174 0.49 -15.23 -5.05
C ASP A 174 0.87 -14.01 -4.18
N ILE A 175 -0.11 -13.19 -3.76
CA ILE A 175 0.08 -12.10 -2.79
C ILE A 175 -0.07 -12.66 -1.38
N ILE A 176 1.05 -12.96 -0.73
CA ILE A 176 1.05 -13.59 0.59
C ILE A 176 1.18 -12.55 1.72
N PHE A 177 0.37 -12.70 2.76
CA PHE A 177 0.45 -11.84 3.94
C PHE A 177 1.72 -12.16 4.77
N PRO A 178 2.59 -11.18 5.07
CA PRO A 178 3.90 -11.42 5.67
C PRO A 178 3.88 -11.95 7.11
N TYR A 179 2.76 -11.80 7.80
CA TYR A 179 2.63 -12.13 9.22
C TYR A 179 1.68 -13.30 9.49
N ASP A 180 1.36 -14.11 8.48
CA ASP A 180 0.62 -15.35 8.71
C ASP A 180 1.57 -16.50 9.08
N TYR A 181 1.53 -16.93 10.34
CA TYR A 181 2.27 -18.11 10.83
C TYR A 181 1.38 -19.35 11.00
N GLY A 182 0.15 -19.31 10.46
CA GLY A 182 -0.90 -20.28 10.69
C GLY A 182 -1.47 -20.26 12.11
N VAL A 183 -2.48 -21.11 12.35
CA VAL A 183 -3.29 -21.13 13.60
C VAL A 183 -2.42 -21.10 14.86
N TYR A 184 -1.47 -22.03 14.98
CA TYR A 184 -0.65 -22.16 16.18
C TYR A 184 0.40 -21.05 16.31
N GLY A 185 1.00 -20.63 15.18
CA GLY A 185 1.99 -19.56 15.17
C GLY A 185 1.37 -18.23 15.56
N ASN A 186 0.21 -17.90 14.99
CA ASN A 186 -0.55 -16.70 15.29
C ASN A 186 -1.02 -16.69 16.75
N LEU A 187 -1.52 -17.82 17.27
CA LEU A 187 -1.94 -17.93 18.67
C LEU A 187 -0.78 -17.79 19.65
N LYS A 188 0.37 -18.39 19.34
CA LYS A 188 1.60 -18.26 20.14
C LYS A 188 2.18 -16.84 20.07
N ALA A 189 2.08 -16.16 18.94
CA ALA A 189 2.52 -14.77 18.78
C ALA A 189 1.64 -13.82 19.61
N ALA A 190 0.32 -14.02 19.59
CA ALA A 190 -0.66 -13.21 20.31
C ALA A 190 -0.63 -13.45 21.83
N LEU A 191 -0.70 -14.71 22.27
CA LEU A 191 -0.87 -15.08 23.69
C LEU A 191 0.43 -15.51 24.38
N GLY A 192 1.53 -15.67 23.64
CA GLY A 192 2.79 -16.19 24.17
C GLY A 192 2.79 -17.71 24.37
N SER A 193 3.44 -18.18 25.43
CA SER A 193 3.55 -19.62 25.70
C SER A 193 2.18 -20.20 26.10
N PRO A 194 1.79 -21.40 25.59
CA PRO A 194 0.51 -22.03 25.88
C PRO A 194 0.16 -22.17 27.38
N LEU A 195 1.18 -22.31 28.23
CA LEU A 195 1.00 -22.39 29.69
C LEU A 195 0.41 -21.12 30.31
N PHE A 196 0.49 -19.99 29.61
CA PHE A 196 0.07 -18.69 30.12
C PHE A 196 -1.17 -18.13 29.42
N TRP A 197 -1.77 -18.86 28.46
CA TRP A 197 -2.95 -18.39 27.73
C TRP A 197 -4.17 -18.13 28.63
N LEU A 198 -4.25 -18.82 29.77
CA LEU A 198 -5.35 -18.66 30.74
C LEU A 198 -5.10 -17.53 31.76
N ILE A 199 -3.95 -16.85 31.71
CA ILE A 199 -3.61 -15.78 32.65
C ILE A 199 -3.87 -14.43 31.96
N PRO A 200 -4.93 -13.70 32.33
CA PRO A 200 -5.38 -12.53 31.56
C PRO A 200 -4.39 -11.34 31.58
N TRP A 201 -3.44 -11.32 32.51
CA TRP A 201 -2.42 -10.27 32.61
C TRP A 201 -1.08 -10.63 32.00
N LYS A 202 -0.95 -11.83 31.43
CA LYS A 202 0.30 -12.27 30.81
C LYS A 202 0.28 -11.90 29.33
N GLY A 203 0.94 -10.80 28.99
CA GLY A 203 1.12 -10.38 27.60
C GLY A 203 2.11 -11.26 26.82
N SER A 204 2.12 -11.08 25.51
CA SER A 204 3.17 -11.64 24.63
C SER A 204 4.55 -11.13 25.05
N ARG A 205 5.59 -11.93 24.78
CA ARG A 205 6.99 -11.52 25.03
C ARG A 205 7.54 -10.57 23.97
N ARG A 206 6.82 -10.38 22.86
CA ARG A 206 7.27 -9.52 21.76
C ARG A 206 7.02 -8.05 22.10
N ASN A 207 7.92 -7.19 21.62
CA ASN A 207 7.89 -5.75 21.80
C ASN A 207 6.83 -5.05 20.92
N GLY A 208 6.26 -5.77 19.94
CA GLY A 208 5.28 -5.23 18.98
C GLY A 208 5.91 -4.45 17.82
N TYR A 209 7.22 -4.18 17.86
CA TYR A 209 7.94 -3.44 16.82
C TYR A 209 8.70 -4.37 15.86
N ASP A 210 9.27 -5.46 16.40
CA ASP A 210 10.03 -6.42 15.60
C ASP A 210 9.17 -7.66 15.34
N MET A 211 8.43 -7.64 14.24
CA MET A 211 7.66 -8.79 13.77
C MET A 211 8.51 -9.61 12.80
N GLU A 212 8.77 -10.87 13.13
CA GLU A 212 9.47 -11.79 12.22
C GLU A 212 8.60 -12.08 11.01
N LEU A 213 9.11 -12.04 9.78
CA LEU A 213 8.29 -12.47 8.65
C LEU A 213 8.05 -13.98 8.68
N SER A 214 6.88 -14.41 8.21
CA SER A 214 6.55 -15.83 8.07
C SER A 214 7.52 -16.53 7.11
N LYS A 215 7.65 -17.85 7.27
CA LYS A 215 8.50 -18.65 6.36
C LYS A 215 7.91 -18.65 4.97
N ASP A 216 6.60 -18.82 4.89
CA ASP A 216 5.86 -18.89 3.64
C ASP A 216 6.01 -17.58 2.85
N TYR A 217 5.96 -16.43 3.51
CA TYR A 217 6.25 -15.15 2.86
C TYR A 217 7.66 -15.09 2.28
N LYS A 218 8.69 -15.53 3.02
CA LYS A 218 10.08 -15.49 2.52
C LYS A 218 10.33 -16.47 1.36
N GLU A 219 9.61 -17.58 1.33
CA GLU A 219 9.82 -18.65 0.36
C GLU A 219 8.97 -18.50 -0.90
N TYR A 220 7.77 -17.93 -0.77
CA TYR A 220 6.76 -17.91 -1.83
C TYR A 220 6.35 -16.50 -2.29
N ASP A 221 6.79 -15.41 -1.63
CA ASP A 221 6.55 -14.06 -2.17
C ASP A 221 7.27 -13.88 -3.50
N GLN A 222 6.46 -13.76 -4.56
CA GLN A 222 6.96 -13.62 -5.93
C GLN A 222 7.27 -12.16 -6.28
N LEU A 223 6.64 -11.19 -5.60
CA LEU A 223 6.81 -9.77 -5.89
C LEU A 223 8.06 -9.20 -5.22
N GLY A 224 8.41 -9.70 -4.02
CA GLY A 224 9.52 -9.18 -3.23
C GLY A 224 9.32 -7.71 -2.83
N LEU A 225 8.07 -7.25 -2.83
CA LEU A 225 7.70 -5.89 -2.48
C LEU A 225 7.47 -5.77 -0.97
N PRO A 226 7.82 -4.64 -0.36
CA PRO A 226 7.44 -4.38 1.03
C PRO A 226 5.91 -4.37 1.15
N TRP A 227 5.41 -4.89 2.28
CA TRP A 227 3.98 -4.88 2.54
C TRP A 227 3.52 -3.53 3.10
N PRO A 228 2.38 -2.99 2.65
CA PRO A 228 1.50 -3.52 1.61
C PRO A 228 2.08 -3.26 0.20
N PRO A 229 1.83 -4.15 -0.78
CA PRO A 229 2.48 -4.10 -2.10
C PRO A 229 2.10 -2.85 -2.92
N ASP A 230 0.94 -2.26 -2.62
CA ASP A 230 0.46 -1.00 -3.20
C ASP A 230 1.16 0.23 -2.62
N GLY A 231 1.95 0.09 -1.55
CA GLY A 231 2.66 1.20 -0.93
C GLY A 231 1.72 2.21 -0.26
N CYS A 232 0.53 1.76 0.18
CA CYS A 232 -0.47 2.61 0.84
C CYS A 232 0.09 3.40 2.04
N TYR A 233 1.21 2.95 2.61
CA TYR A 233 2.04 3.73 3.53
C TYR A 233 3.24 4.32 2.78
N LYS A 234 3.04 5.46 2.11
CA LYS A 234 4.03 6.46 1.68
C LYS A 234 5.42 5.95 1.23
N GLU A 235 5.75 6.25 -0.02
CA GLU A 235 7.09 6.28 -0.63
C GLU A 235 8.25 5.81 0.25
N LEU A 236 8.71 4.58 0.03
CA LEU A 236 10.05 4.17 0.43
C LEU A 236 11.07 5.03 -0.32
N SER A 237 11.39 6.21 0.22
CA SER A 237 12.71 6.76 0.05
C SER A 237 13.62 6.01 1.00
N VAL A 238 14.36 5.06 0.45
CA VAL A 238 15.52 4.46 1.11
C VAL A 238 16.53 5.60 1.30
N GLY A 239 16.48 6.31 2.44
CA GLY A 239 17.61 7.14 2.89
C GLY A 239 17.32 8.47 3.57
N ASP A 240 16.17 9.11 3.37
CA ASP A 240 15.94 10.46 3.92
C ASP A 240 14.55 10.58 4.54
N GLN A 241 14.49 11.07 5.77
CA GLN A 241 13.23 11.49 6.40
C GLN A 241 12.71 12.72 5.65
N PHE A 242 12.06 12.51 4.51
CA PHE A 242 11.37 13.59 3.83
C PHE A 242 10.12 13.98 4.62
N HIS A 243 10.16 15.16 5.22
CA HIS A 243 8.97 15.93 5.53
C HIS A 243 8.20 16.11 4.21
N ILE A 244 7.19 15.26 3.98
CA ILE A 244 6.20 15.50 2.92
C ILE A 244 5.50 16.79 3.32
N LYS A 245 5.71 17.85 2.54
CA LYS A 245 5.01 19.11 2.73
C LYS A 245 3.51 18.83 2.67
N ARG A 246 2.72 19.45 3.55
CA ARG A 246 1.26 19.26 3.57
C ARG A 246 0.62 19.57 2.21
N SER A 247 1.17 20.54 1.49
CA SER A 247 0.76 20.91 0.13
C SER A 247 0.96 19.79 -0.90
N GLN A 248 1.86 18.83 -0.65
CA GLN A 248 2.14 17.70 -1.54
C GLN A 248 1.36 16.43 -1.19
N TRP A 249 0.60 16.42 -0.10
CA TRP A 249 -0.22 15.26 0.23
C TRP A 249 -1.43 15.20 -0.69
N GLN A 250 -1.64 14.03 -1.31
CA GLN A 250 -2.84 13.69 -2.05
C GLN A 250 -3.41 12.39 -1.50
N ASN A 251 -4.74 12.34 -1.44
CA ASN A 251 -5.47 11.13 -1.09
C ASN A 251 -5.50 10.16 -2.27
N ASP A 252 -6.15 9.03 -2.05
CA ASP A 252 -6.27 8.06 -3.11
C ASP A 252 -7.01 8.64 -4.33
N MET A 253 -8.06 9.41 -4.18
CA MET A 253 -8.83 9.94 -5.31
C MET A 253 -8.13 11.04 -6.12
N GLY A 254 -6.86 11.37 -5.82
CA GLY A 254 -6.11 12.45 -6.44
C GLY A 254 -6.45 13.83 -5.85
N GLU A 255 -7.24 13.85 -4.79
CA GLU A 255 -7.64 15.07 -4.09
C GLU A 255 -6.54 15.46 -3.11
N GLY A 256 -6.13 16.72 -3.15
CA GLY A 256 -5.21 17.31 -2.19
C GLY A 256 -5.90 17.70 -0.89
N LEU A 257 -5.14 18.12 0.13
CA LEU A 257 -5.72 18.72 1.34
C LEU A 257 -6.59 19.96 1.04
N ASN A 258 -6.25 20.68 -0.03
CA ASN A 258 -6.97 21.88 -0.46
C ASN A 258 -8.42 21.57 -0.88
N ASP A 259 -8.69 20.36 -1.39
CA ASP A 259 -10.04 19.94 -1.80
C ASP A 259 -10.97 19.71 -0.59
N PHE A 260 -10.40 19.51 0.60
CA PHE A 260 -11.12 19.42 1.87
C PHE A 260 -11.25 20.76 2.60
N GLY A 261 -10.81 21.85 1.96
CA GLY A 261 -10.81 23.19 2.55
C GLY A 261 -9.78 23.36 3.68
N VAL A 262 -8.74 22.53 3.71
CA VAL A 262 -7.61 22.71 4.63
C VAL A 262 -6.63 23.67 3.98
N GLU A 263 -6.46 24.85 4.59
CA GLU A 263 -5.49 25.84 4.15
C GLU A 263 -4.06 25.31 4.39
N THR A 264 -3.33 25.01 3.31
CA THR A 264 -1.95 24.52 3.40
C THR A 264 -0.92 25.66 3.34
N ASP A 265 -1.33 26.85 2.92
CA ASP A 265 -0.46 28.01 2.70
C ASP A 265 0.02 28.68 4.00
N VAL A 266 -0.64 28.43 5.14
CA VAL A 266 -0.35 29.11 6.42
C VAL A 266 0.94 28.61 7.08
N GLU A 267 1.36 27.38 6.80
CA GLU A 267 2.52 26.76 7.47
C GLU A 267 3.86 26.99 6.74
N ASP A 268 3.85 27.34 5.45
CA ASP A 268 5.11 27.58 4.69
C ASP A 268 5.76 28.94 5.02
N ASP A 269 5.05 29.86 5.69
CA ASP A 269 5.55 31.20 6.04
C ASP A 269 6.32 31.27 7.38
N GLU A 270 6.25 30.24 8.24
CA GLU A 270 6.87 30.27 9.58
C GLU A 270 8.33 29.77 9.61
N GLU A 271 8.88 29.28 8.50
CA GLU A 271 10.26 28.73 8.42
C GLU A 271 11.30 29.66 7.76
N GLN A 272 10.99 30.95 7.52
CA GLN A 272 11.96 31.95 7.03
C GLN A 272 12.66 32.77 8.12
#